data_AF-A0A0N5ARS2-F1
#
_entry.id   AF-A0A0N5ARS2-F1
#
_cell.length_a   1.000
_cell.length_b   1.000
_cell.length_c   1.000
_cell.angle_alpha   90.00
_cell.angle_beta   90.00
_cell.angle_gamma   90.00
#
_symmetry.space_group_name_H-M   'P 1'
#
loop_
_entity.id
_entity.type
_entity.pdbx_description
1 polymer ?
#
loop_
_entity_poly.entity_id
_entity_poly.type
_entity_poly.pdbx_seq_one_letter_code
_entity_poly.pdbx_strand_id
1 'polypeptide(L)'
;MSFKICFIKQSFIKPNSGADSSEHVLETEAKIVSEQSKGKRLEDNIPVIEIRGEGKPMSSAQIRELEEAANGAPLDIKIEKTWRPAKCPHAAKRKDFVTFHYKAFTEAGKKYDQTYGREPIRMQLGVGMTMPGMDKGLRGMCDTELRKLHIPYRLSRKKKSRVWKNILNEEHWLVFNIEMLTVEPWSISRQFQYFDLNNDTFLTMNELVKFQEKMKKDFGKTWSNQDIDQVIAAKYYIKYFDANDDQKIDLNEFRAVTSRDMKTMAAKSNETKPKGRLRDPGIAWILDFNNDGIVTIEENNEADEKLQHTPTILPKFTKDEL
;
A
#
# COMPACT_ATOMS: atom_id res chain seq x y z
N MET A 1 -26.61 56.27 -0.31
CA MET A 1 -25.78 57.42 -0.74
C MET A 1 -24.33 56.99 -0.54
N SER A 2 -23.39 56.93 -1.48
CA SER A 2 -23.25 57.42 -2.86
C SER A 2 -22.18 56.56 -3.56
N PHE A 3 -22.49 56.03 -4.75
CA PHE A 3 -21.85 56.26 -6.06
C PHE A 3 -20.36 55.90 -6.29
N LYS A 4 -20.18 54.88 -7.16
CA LYS A 4 -19.24 54.68 -8.31
C LYS A 4 -17.86 55.37 -8.30
N ILE A 5 -16.84 54.64 -8.78
CA ILE A 5 -16.24 54.82 -10.14
C ILE A 5 -15.26 53.68 -10.46
N CYS A 6 -15.32 53.22 -11.71
CA CYS A 6 -14.49 52.24 -12.39
C CYS A 6 -13.32 52.96 -13.09
N PHE A 7 -12.12 52.37 -13.13
CA PHE A 7 -11.11 52.72 -14.14
C PHE A 7 -10.33 51.49 -14.62
N ILE A 8 -10.43 51.28 -15.93
CA ILE A 8 -9.69 50.35 -16.78
C ILE A 8 -8.33 50.97 -17.11
N LYS A 9 -7.25 50.17 -17.14
CA LYS A 9 -6.07 50.44 -17.97
C LYS A 9 -5.63 49.18 -18.71
N GLN A 10 -5.91 49.17 -20.01
CA GLN A 10 -5.25 48.35 -21.02
C GLN A 10 -3.84 48.91 -21.27
N SER A 11 -2.85 48.03 -21.39
CA SER A 11 -1.54 48.34 -21.98
C SER A 11 -1.35 47.46 -23.21
N PHE A 12 -1.35 48.12 -24.37
CA PHE A 12 -0.98 47.59 -25.67
C PHE A 12 0.54 47.33 -25.73
N ILE A 13 0.95 46.18 -26.28
CA ILE A 13 2.30 45.99 -26.85
C ILE A 13 2.11 45.43 -28.27
N LYS A 14 2.64 46.16 -29.26
CA LYS A 14 2.65 45.82 -30.69
C LYS A 14 3.72 44.77 -31.01
N PRO A 15 3.53 43.96 -32.07
CA PRO A 15 4.49 42.95 -32.50
C PRO A 15 5.60 43.57 -33.39
N ASN A 16 6.81 43.05 -33.25
CA ASN A 16 7.95 43.39 -34.10
C ASN A 16 8.08 42.36 -35.24
N SER A 17 8.15 42.87 -36.46
CA SER A 17 8.43 42.15 -37.69
C SER A 17 9.92 41.84 -37.83
N GLY A 18 10.24 40.60 -38.22
CA GLY A 18 11.57 40.21 -38.67
C GLY A 18 11.45 38.96 -39.54
N ALA A 19 11.63 39.15 -40.84
CA ALA A 19 11.67 38.09 -41.84
C ALA A 19 12.99 37.32 -41.75
N ASP A 20 12.94 36.00 -41.88
CA ASP A 20 13.99 35.25 -42.55
C ASP A 20 13.40 34.01 -43.22
N SER A 21 13.89 33.77 -44.42
CA SER A 21 13.41 32.85 -45.45
C SER A 21 14.02 31.46 -45.31
N SER A 22 13.24 30.41 -45.55
CA SER A 22 13.70 29.29 -46.37
C SER A 22 12.51 28.48 -46.88
N GLU A 23 12.56 28.27 -48.20
CA GLU A 23 11.59 27.59 -49.03
C GLU A 23 11.59 26.08 -48.76
N HIS A 24 10.40 25.47 -48.79
CA HIS A 24 10.23 24.18 -49.45
C HIS A 24 8.83 24.14 -50.07
N VAL A 25 8.83 24.33 -51.40
CA VAL A 25 7.70 24.22 -52.31
C VAL A 25 7.37 22.74 -52.51
N LEU A 26 6.10 22.36 -52.30
CA LEU A 26 5.46 21.23 -52.97
C LEU A 26 4.05 21.64 -53.37
N GLU A 27 3.92 22.04 -54.63
CA GLU A 27 2.64 22.20 -55.33
C GLU A 27 1.96 20.84 -55.49
N THR A 28 0.68 20.76 -55.17
CA THR A 28 -0.24 19.89 -55.91
C THR A 28 -1.57 20.60 -56.08
N GLU A 29 -1.95 20.78 -57.34
CA GLU A 29 -3.11 21.49 -57.83
C GLU A 29 -4.41 20.76 -57.49
N ALA A 30 -5.44 21.49 -57.04
CA ALA A 30 -6.82 21.01 -57.06
C ALA A 30 -7.72 22.08 -57.71
N LYS A 31 -8.35 21.67 -58.82
CA LYS A 31 -9.18 22.48 -59.71
C LYS A 31 -10.37 23.14 -59.01
N ILE A 32 -10.52 24.43 -59.24
CA ILE A 32 -11.72 25.22 -58.95
C ILE A 32 -12.76 24.88 -60.02
N VAL A 33 -13.93 24.35 -59.61
CA VAL A 33 -15.16 24.43 -60.41
C VAL A 33 -16.13 25.30 -59.64
N SER A 34 -16.47 26.42 -60.26
CA SER A 34 -17.44 27.40 -59.79
C SER A 34 -18.78 27.16 -60.48
N GLU A 35 -19.85 27.01 -59.72
CA GLU A 35 -21.22 27.29 -60.18
C GLU A 35 -22.00 27.93 -59.02
N GLN A 36 -22.59 29.09 -59.30
CA GLN A 36 -23.28 29.97 -58.35
C GLN A 36 -24.77 29.64 -58.20
N SER A 37 -25.32 30.16 -57.09
CA SER A 37 -26.72 30.56 -56.79
C SER A 37 -27.43 29.63 -55.79
N LYS A 38 -28.15 30.07 -54.74
CA LYS A 38 -28.87 31.31 -54.41
C LYS A 38 -28.99 31.42 -52.87
N GLY A 39 -29.11 32.65 -52.36
CA GLY A 39 -29.00 32.97 -50.93
C GLY A 39 -30.09 32.44 -49.98
N LYS A 40 -29.68 32.31 -48.71
CA LYS A 40 -30.53 32.37 -47.50
C LYS A 40 -29.67 32.84 -46.31
N ARG A 41 -30.35 33.47 -45.36
CA ARG A 41 -29.89 34.31 -44.23
C ARG A 41 -28.62 33.82 -43.51
N LEU A 42 -27.76 34.78 -43.14
CA LEU A 42 -26.66 34.61 -42.18
C LEU A 42 -27.25 34.25 -40.81
N GLU A 43 -27.34 32.95 -40.53
CA GLU A 43 -27.14 32.47 -39.16
C GLU A 43 -25.66 32.16 -39.03
N ASP A 44 -25.07 32.57 -37.91
CA ASP A 44 -23.68 32.35 -37.56
C ASP A 44 -23.37 30.85 -37.52
N ASN A 45 -23.01 30.29 -38.68
CA ASN A 45 -22.49 28.95 -38.80
C ASN A 45 -21.06 28.96 -38.26
N ILE A 46 -20.92 28.88 -36.93
CA ILE A 46 -19.64 28.51 -36.32
C ILE A 46 -19.28 27.16 -36.93
N PRO A 47 -18.16 27.04 -37.68
CA PRO A 47 -17.78 25.76 -38.24
C PRO A 47 -17.54 24.80 -37.08
N VAL A 48 -18.36 23.76 -37.00
CA VAL A 48 -18.09 22.61 -36.15
C VAL A 48 -16.89 21.92 -36.78
N ILE A 49 -15.70 22.32 -36.35
CA ILE A 49 -14.46 21.65 -36.70
C ILE A 49 -14.50 20.32 -35.95
N GLU A 50 -14.89 19.27 -36.65
CA GLU A 50 -14.81 17.90 -36.15
C GLU A 50 -13.32 17.53 -36.11
N ILE A 51 -12.66 17.78 -34.98
CA ILE A 51 -11.28 17.35 -34.76
C ILE A 51 -11.30 15.82 -34.67
N ARG A 52 -11.08 15.17 -35.81
CA ARG A 52 -10.79 13.74 -35.85
C ARG A 52 -9.41 13.57 -35.22
N GLY A 53 -9.37 13.08 -33.98
CA GLY A 53 -8.14 12.64 -33.36
C GLY A 53 -7.61 11.44 -34.13
N GLU A 54 -6.80 11.68 -35.15
CA GLU A 54 -6.11 10.63 -35.91
C GLU A 54 -4.97 10.10 -35.03
N GLY A 55 -5.31 9.11 -34.21
CA GLY A 55 -4.35 8.45 -33.34
C GLY A 55 -4.98 7.27 -32.63
N LYS A 56 -4.19 6.22 -32.38
CA LYS A 56 -4.60 5.16 -31.46
C LYS A 56 -4.85 5.81 -30.09
N PRO A 57 -5.95 5.50 -29.37
CA PRO A 57 -6.17 6.04 -28.04
C PRO A 57 -4.96 5.72 -27.15
N MET A 58 -4.53 6.70 -26.36
CA MET A 58 -3.42 6.50 -25.40
C MET A 58 -3.73 5.33 -24.47
N SER A 59 -2.69 4.57 -24.12
CA SER A 59 -2.82 3.51 -23.13
C SER A 59 -3.13 4.08 -21.75
N SER A 60 -3.72 3.27 -20.87
CA SER A 60 -3.94 3.68 -19.48
C SER A 60 -2.64 4.06 -18.77
N ALA A 61 -1.54 3.33 -18.99
CA ALA A 61 -0.21 3.71 -18.51
C ALA A 61 0.22 5.11 -18.95
N GLN A 62 0.09 5.41 -20.24
CA GLN A 62 0.48 6.72 -20.80
C GLN A 62 -0.33 7.85 -20.18
N ILE A 63 -1.64 7.64 -20.00
CA ILE A 63 -2.51 8.61 -19.33
C ILE A 63 -2.03 8.84 -17.89
N ARG A 64 -1.66 7.78 -17.15
CA ARG A 64 -1.19 7.92 -15.75
C ARG A 64 0.17 8.58 -15.63
N GLU A 65 1.08 8.32 -16.55
CA GLU A 65 2.38 8.99 -16.58
C GLU A 65 2.21 10.50 -16.82
N LEU A 66 1.32 10.88 -17.73
CA LEU A 66 0.95 12.28 -17.94
C LEU A 66 0.28 12.91 -16.71
N GLU A 67 -0.60 12.16 -16.02
CA GLU A 67 -1.21 12.62 -14.77
C GLU A 67 -0.17 12.81 -13.64
N GLU A 68 0.79 11.89 -13.48
CA GLU A 68 1.88 12.02 -12.50
C GLU A 68 2.78 13.21 -12.83
N ALA A 69 3.11 13.41 -14.11
CA ALA A 69 3.90 14.55 -14.57
C ALA A 69 3.18 15.88 -14.33
N ALA A 70 1.88 15.96 -14.62
CA ALA A 70 1.08 17.16 -14.38
C ALA A 70 0.91 17.49 -12.89
N ASN A 71 0.78 16.47 -12.03
CA ASN A 71 0.67 16.65 -10.58
C ASN A 71 2.02 16.91 -9.90
N GLY A 72 3.15 16.67 -10.58
CA GLY A 72 4.50 16.81 -10.03
C GLY A 72 4.84 15.79 -8.94
N ALA A 73 4.01 14.75 -8.75
CA ALA A 73 4.18 13.72 -7.73
C ALA A 73 3.52 12.40 -8.15
N PRO A 74 4.01 11.24 -7.66
CA PRO A 74 3.38 9.94 -7.88
C PRO A 74 1.92 9.90 -7.39
N LEU A 75 1.06 9.16 -8.09
CA LEU A 75 -0.34 8.98 -7.67
C LEU A 75 -0.40 8.26 -6.32
N ASP A 76 -1.11 8.84 -5.35
CA ASP A 76 -1.46 8.18 -4.09
C ASP A 76 -2.93 7.78 -4.03
N ILE A 77 -3.30 7.02 -3.01
CA ILE A 77 -4.67 6.57 -2.80
C ILE A 77 -5.63 7.75 -2.58
N LYS A 78 -6.86 7.64 -3.07
CA LYS A 78 -7.96 8.54 -2.68
C LYS A 78 -8.90 7.81 -1.73
N ILE A 79 -9.21 8.46 -0.61
CA ILE A 79 -10.04 7.88 0.45
C ILE A 79 -11.35 8.67 0.55
N GLU A 80 -12.46 7.98 0.31
CA GLU A 80 -13.81 8.49 0.49
C GLU A 80 -14.42 7.84 1.74
N LYS A 81 -14.75 8.66 2.76
CA LYS A 81 -15.39 8.17 3.98
C LYS A 81 -16.90 8.17 3.78
N THR A 82 -17.45 7.03 3.37
CA THR A 82 -18.89 6.88 3.07
C THR A 82 -19.74 6.97 4.33
N TRP A 83 -19.32 6.29 5.40
CA TRP A 83 -20.02 6.31 6.67
C TRP A 83 -19.05 6.07 7.81
N ARG A 84 -19.18 6.82 8.91
CA ARG A 84 -18.35 6.67 10.10
C ARG A 84 -19.23 6.63 11.35
N PRO A 85 -19.00 5.69 12.29
CA PRO A 85 -19.72 5.67 13.54
C PRO A 85 -19.40 6.91 14.38
N ALA A 86 -20.38 7.38 15.16
CA ALA A 86 -20.20 8.51 16.08
C ALA A 86 -19.19 8.20 17.19
N LYS A 87 -19.16 6.95 17.67
CA LYS A 87 -18.18 6.47 18.64
C LYS A 87 -17.11 5.66 17.91
N CYS A 88 -15.86 6.04 18.10
CA CYS A 88 -14.70 5.31 17.60
C CYS A 88 -13.70 5.17 18.75
N PRO A 89 -13.85 4.14 19.61
CA PRO A 89 -12.99 3.98 20.78
C PRO A 89 -11.54 3.73 20.38
N HIS A 90 -11.35 3.00 19.28
CA HIS A 90 -10.03 2.67 18.76
C HIS A 90 -10.02 2.78 17.24
N ALA A 91 -9.11 3.61 16.72
CA ALA A 91 -8.93 3.76 15.28
C ALA A 91 -7.76 2.89 14.84
N ALA A 92 -7.94 2.14 13.75
CA ALA A 92 -6.96 1.17 13.28
C ALA A 92 -5.58 1.80 13.05
N LYS A 93 -4.57 1.29 13.76
CA LYS A 93 -3.16 1.70 13.61
C LYS A 93 -2.31 0.52 13.17
N ARG A 94 -1.05 0.80 12.83
CA ARG A 94 -0.08 -0.25 12.46
C ARG A 94 0.00 -1.29 13.58
N LYS A 95 0.09 -2.57 13.20
CA LYS A 95 0.12 -3.79 14.03
C LYS A 95 -1.25 -4.27 14.54
N ASP A 96 -2.30 -3.47 14.47
CA ASP A 96 -3.63 -3.91 14.89
C ASP A 96 -4.18 -5.00 13.97
N PHE A 97 -5.07 -5.82 14.50
CA PHE A 97 -5.80 -6.79 13.72
C PHE A 97 -7.11 -6.16 13.24
N VAL A 98 -7.31 -6.16 11.93
CA VAL A 98 -8.52 -5.65 11.29
C VAL A 98 -9.26 -6.80 10.63
N THR A 99 -10.57 -6.84 10.82
CA THR A 99 -11.46 -7.80 10.18
C THR A 99 -12.48 -7.02 9.35
N PHE A 100 -12.57 -7.28 8.05
CA PHE A 100 -13.44 -6.51 7.16
C PHE A 100 -13.98 -7.32 5.99
N HIS A 101 -15.06 -6.82 5.42
CA HIS A 101 -15.55 -7.20 4.11
C HIS A 101 -15.22 -6.14 3.07
N TYR A 102 -15.10 -6.56 1.81
CA TYR A 102 -14.95 -5.65 0.68
C TYR A 102 -15.76 -6.08 -0.54
N LYS A 103 -16.05 -5.09 -1.39
CA LYS A 103 -16.45 -5.25 -2.79
C LYS A 103 -15.44 -4.49 -3.65
N ALA A 104 -14.90 -5.16 -4.67
CA ALA A 104 -13.88 -4.61 -5.54
C ALA A 104 -14.45 -4.37 -6.95
N PHE A 105 -14.16 -3.19 -7.50
CA PHE A 105 -14.67 -2.70 -8.76
C PHE A 105 -13.54 -2.14 -9.61
N THR A 106 -13.70 -2.24 -10.93
CA THR A 106 -12.84 -1.53 -11.88
C THR A 106 -13.12 -0.03 -11.82
N GLU A 107 -12.23 0.75 -12.43
CA GLU A 107 -12.45 2.20 -12.64
C GLU A 107 -13.77 2.50 -13.36
N ALA A 108 -14.18 1.62 -14.29
CA ALA A 108 -15.47 1.70 -14.99
C ALA A 108 -16.68 1.25 -14.14
N GLY A 109 -16.49 0.92 -12.86
CA GLY A 109 -17.56 0.50 -11.95
C GLY A 109 -17.98 -0.97 -12.06
N LYS A 110 -17.31 -1.78 -12.89
CA LYS A 110 -17.62 -3.21 -13.00
C LYS A 110 -17.07 -3.96 -11.79
N LYS A 111 -17.94 -4.63 -11.03
CA LYS A 111 -17.53 -5.48 -9.90
C LYS A 111 -16.77 -6.71 -10.42
N TYR A 112 -15.60 -6.99 -9.85
CA TYR A 112 -14.79 -8.17 -10.22
C TYR A 112 -14.52 -9.13 -9.06
N ASP A 113 -14.59 -8.68 -7.80
CA ASP A 113 -14.40 -9.54 -6.64
C ASP A 113 -15.17 -9.02 -5.41
N GLN A 114 -15.44 -9.90 -4.46
CA GLN A 114 -16.06 -9.54 -3.17
C GLN A 114 -15.80 -10.62 -2.12
N THR A 115 -15.85 -10.23 -0.85
CA THR A 115 -15.81 -11.17 0.28
C THR A 115 -17.19 -11.58 0.76
N TYR A 116 -18.24 -10.83 0.41
CA TYR A 116 -19.61 -11.18 0.79
C TYR A 116 -20.00 -12.55 0.20
N GLY A 117 -20.49 -13.45 1.05
CA GLY A 117 -20.72 -14.86 0.71
C GLY A 117 -19.51 -15.77 0.98
N ARG A 118 -18.43 -15.23 1.52
CA ARG A 118 -17.26 -15.95 2.06
C ARG A 118 -16.94 -15.39 3.46
N GLU A 119 -15.97 -16.01 4.14
CA GLU A 119 -15.47 -15.49 5.41
C GLU A 119 -14.85 -14.08 5.25
N PRO A 120 -14.99 -13.21 6.27
CA PRO A 120 -14.34 -11.90 6.26
C PRO A 120 -12.81 -12.05 6.30
N ILE A 121 -12.12 -11.03 5.79
CA ILE A 121 -10.66 -11.03 5.81
C ILE A 121 -10.20 -10.48 7.14
N ARG A 122 -9.52 -11.32 7.92
CA ARG A 122 -8.78 -10.91 9.13
C ARG A 122 -7.30 -10.82 8.79
N MET A 123 -6.69 -9.66 9.03
CA MET A 123 -5.27 -9.45 8.79
C MET A 123 -4.69 -8.41 9.76
N GLN A 124 -3.37 -8.43 9.89
CA GLN A 124 -2.64 -7.43 10.66
C GLN A 124 -2.27 -6.23 9.77
N LEU A 125 -2.59 -5.02 10.23
CA LEU A 125 -2.46 -3.80 9.44
C LEU A 125 -1.01 -3.29 9.41
N GLY A 126 -0.51 -2.97 8.21
CA GLY A 126 0.79 -2.30 8.05
C GLY A 126 2.01 -3.20 8.30
N VAL A 127 1.85 -4.51 8.15
CA VAL A 127 2.92 -5.53 8.20
C VAL A 127 3.03 -6.31 6.88
N GLY A 128 2.48 -5.75 5.80
CA GLY A 128 2.58 -6.30 4.45
C GLY A 128 1.67 -7.49 4.16
N MET A 129 0.50 -7.61 4.82
CA MET A 129 -0.49 -8.68 4.56
C MET A 129 -1.45 -8.36 3.42
N THR A 130 -1.63 -7.09 3.06
CA THR A 130 -2.39 -6.66 1.86
C THR A 130 -1.52 -5.82 0.91
N MET A 131 -2.12 -5.26 -0.14
CA MET A 131 -1.46 -4.33 -1.07
C MET A 131 -1.16 -2.99 -0.36
N PRO A 132 -0.07 -2.28 -0.72
CA PRO A 132 0.33 -1.04 -0.07
C PRO A 132 -0.77 0.02 0.02
N GLY A 133 -1.59 0.17 -1.03
CA GLY A 133 -2.68 1.13 -1.05
C GLY A 133 -3.80 0.79 -0.05
N MET A 134 -4.11 -0.50 0.11
CA MET A 134 -5.09 -0.97 1.09
C MET A 134 -4.56 -0.80 2.51
N ASP A 135 -3.30 -1.15 2.74
CA ASP A 135 -2.60 -0.98 4.03
C ASP A 135 -2.53 0.50 4.46
N LYS A 136 -2.45 1.44 3.50
CA LYS A 136 -2.58 2.88 3.75
C LYS A 136 -4.03 3.29 4.01
N GLY A 137 -4.97 2.84 3.17
CA GLY A 137 -6.35 3.29 3.19
C GLY A 137 -7.18 2.78 4.38
N LEU A 138 -6.79 1.67 5.00
CA LEU A 138 -7.43 1.13 6.21
C LEU A 138 -6.97 1.82 7.50
N ARG A 139 -5.90 2.63 7.47
CA ARG A 139 -5.42 3.34 8.66
C ARG A 139 -6.44 4.37 9.13
N GLY A 140 -6.60 4.47 10.44
CA GLY A 140 -7.55 5.36 11.09
C GLY A 140 -9.01 5.01 10.83
N MET A 141 -9.30 3.79 10.36
CA MET A 141 -10.66 3.28 10.20
C MET A 141 -11.17 2.71 11.52
N CYS A 142 -12.44 2.94 11.83
CA CYS A 142 -13.08 2.51 13.06
C CYS A 142 -13.89 1.22 12.85
N ASP A 143 -14.26 0.56 13.95
CA ASP A 143 -15.22 -0.54 13.93
C ASP A 143 -16.49 -0.14 13.19
N THR A 144 -17.08 -1.03 12.40
CA THR A 144 -18.31 -0.79 11.60
C THR A 144 -18.20 0.29 10.51
N GLU A 145 -17.07 1.00 10.36
CA GLU A 145 -16.92 2.08 9.39
C GLU A 145 -17.07 1.58 7.93
N LEU A 146 -17.65 2.40 7.06
CA LEU A 146 -17.69 2.17 5.62
C LEU A 146 -16.80 3.18 4.90
N ARG A 147 -15.89 2.67 4.06
CA ARG A 147 -14.91 3.49 3.35
C ARG A 147 -14.76 3.01 1.93
N LYS A 148 -14.67 3.95 0.99
CA LYS A 148 -14.38 3.68 -0.41
C LYS A 148 -12.94 4.12 -0.71
N LEU A 149 -12.12 3.19 -1.18
CA LEU A 149 -10.72 3.40 -1.51
C LEU A 149 -10.54 3.34 -3.00
N HIS A 150 -9.85 4.34 -3.55
CA HIS A 150 -9.37 4.36 -4.90
C HIS A 150 -7.86 4.15 -4.86
N ILE A 151 -7.40 2.99 -5.33
CA ILE A 151 -6.00 2.56 -5.25
C ILE A 151 -5.41 2.59 -6.66
N PRO A 152 -4.38 3.42 -6.93
CA PRO A 152 -3.70 3.41 -8.22
C PRO A 152 -2.92 2.12 -8.40
N TYR A 153 -2.71 1.71 -9.65
CA TYR A 153 -2.04 0.45 -10.00
C TYR A 153 -0.66 0.27 -9.31
N ARG A 154 0.12 1.35 -9.21
CA ARG A 154 1.42 1.36 -8.53
C ARG A 154 1.35 0.85 -7.08
N LEU A 155 0.21 1.04 -6.41
CA LEU A 155 -0.02 0.65 -5.01
C LEU A 155 -0.90 -0.59 -4.85
N SER A 156 -1.32 -1.23 -5.94
CA SER A 156 -2.09 -2.48 -5.92
C SER A 156 -1.23 -3.73 -6.07
N ARG A 157 -0.05 -3.61 -6.68
CA ARG A 157 0.81 -4.75 -7.04
C ARG A 157 1.15 -5.60 -5.81
N LYS A 158 0.77 -6.87 -5.87
CA LYS A 158 1.17 -7.89 -4.92
C LYS A 158 1.33 -9.24 -5.62
N LYS A 159 2.16 -10.12 -5.08
CA LYS A 159 2.25 -11.51 -5.54
C LYS A 159 0.88 -12.17 -5.41
N LYS A 160 0.54 -13.07 -6.35
CA LYS A 160 -0.68 -13.88 -6.28
C LYS A 160 -0.72 -14.61 -4.94
N SER A 161 -1.88 -14.61 -4.29
CA SER A 161 -2.11 -15.27 -3.00
C SER A 161 -3.55 -15.77 -2.92
N ARG A 162 -3.89 -16.64 -1.97
CA ARG A 162 -5.25 -17.19 -1.84
C ARG A 162 -6.29 -16.10 -1.59
N VAL A 163 -5.98 -15.15 -0.72
CA VAL A 163 -6.88 -14.04 -0.36
C VAL A 163 -6.97 -13.04 -1.52
N TRP A 164 -5.83 -12.71 -2.14
CA TRP A 164 -5.74 -11.65 -3.15
C TRP A 164 -5.63 -12.18 -4.60
N LYS A 165 -6.21 -13.35 -4.89
CA LYS A 165 -6.05 -14.03 -6.19
C LYS A 165 -6.77 -13.34 -7.36
N ASN A 166 -7.86 -12.64 -7.09
CA ASN A 166 -8.74 -12.06 -8.10
C ASN A 166 -8.42 -10.58 -8.39
N ILE A 167 -7.25 -10.09 -7.97
CA ILE A 167 -6.82 -8.72 -8.28
C ILE A 167 -6.50 -8.63 -9.78
N LEU A 168 -7.06 -7.61 -10.43
CA LEU A 168 -6.79 -7.33 -11.83
C LEU A 168 -5.34 -6.85 -12.01
N ASN A 169 -4.67 -7.35 -13.03
CA ASN A 169 -3.30 -6.96 -13.38
C ASN A 169 -3.23 -5.76 -14.32
N GLU A 170 -4.38 -5.14 -14.62
CA GLU A 170 -4.48 -4.02 -15.55
C GLU A 170 -4.03 -2.72 -14.88
N GLU A 171 -3.45 -1.80 -15.66
CA GLU A 171 -2.87 -0.53 -15.20
C GLU A 171 -3.95 0.55 -14.92
N HIS A 172 -5.04 0.13 -14.28
CA HIS A 172 -6.17 0.98 -13.91
C HIS A 172 -6.23 1.21 -12.40
N TRP A 173 -7.05 2.18 -12.01
CA TRP A 173 -7.42 2.36 -10.61
C TRP A 173 -8.31 1.21 -10.17
N LEU A 174 -8.04 0.68 -8.97
CA LEU A 174 -8.90 -0.29 -8.31
C LEU A 174 -9.76 0.43 -7.27
N VAL A 175 -11.06 0.17 -7.30
CA VAL A 175 -12.02 0.76 -6.37
C VAL A 175 -12.48 -0.29 -5.39
N PHE A 176 -12.28 -0.07 -4.09
CA PHE A 176 -12.71 -0.97 -3.03
C PHE A 176 -13.72 -0.28 -2.13
N ASN A 177 -14.91 -0.85 -2.01
CA ASN A 177 -15.86 -0.48 -0.96
C ASN A 177 -15.64 -1.44 0.21
N ILE A 178 -15.27 -0.89 1.37
CA ILE A 178 -14.84 -1.63 2.55
C ILE A 178 -15.84 -1.41 3.67
N GLU A 179 -16.19 -2.50 4.32
CA GLU A 179 -16.96 -2.53 5.56
C GLU A 179 -16.07 -3.12 6.66
N MET A 180 -15.60 -2.28 7.57
CA MET A 180 -14.84 -2.76 8.73
C MET A 180 -15.79 -3.42 9.71
N LEU A 181 -15.48 -4.64 10.14
CA LEU A 181 -16.26 -5.33 11.17
C LEU A 181 -15.68 -5.03 12.54
N THR A 182 -14.40 -5.35 12.74
CA THR A 182 -13.71 -5.20 14.02
C THR A 182 -12.27 -4.75 13.85
N VAL A 183 -11.81 -3.94 14.79
CA VAL A 183 -10.45 -3.44 14.96
C VAL A 183 -9.99 -3.84 16.36
N GLU A 184 -9.15 -4.86 16.42
CA GLU A 184 -8.58 -5.34 17.67
C GLU A 184 -7.19 -4.71 17.86
N PRO A 185 -6.98 -3.95 18.95
CA PRO A 185 -5.68 -3.34 19.20
C PRO A 185 -4.62 -4.42 19.39
N TRP A 186 -3.43 -4.16 18.84
CA TRP A 186 -2.30 -5.06 19.02
C TRP A 186 -1.93 -5.21 20.50
N SER A 187 -1.72 -6.46 20.92
CA SER A 187 -1.12 -6.79 22.20
C SER A 187 -0.19 -7.99 22.03
N ILE A 188 0.79 -8.12 22.93
CA ILE A 188 1.74 -9.24 22.94
C ILE A 188 1.00 -10.57 22.99
N SER A 189 0.01 -10.70 23.88
CA SER A 189 -0.78 -11.92 24.02
C SER A 189 -1.60 -12.25 22.77
N ARG A 190 -2.18 -11.25 22.09
CA ARG A 190 -2.89 -11.47 20.81
C ARG A 190 -1.93 -11.88 19.70
N GLN A 191 -0.71 -11.34 19.70
CA GLN A 191 0.31 -11.73 18.74
C GLN A 191 0.76 -13.19 18.96
N PHE A 192 0.96 -13.59 20.21
CA PHE A 192 1.27 -14.97 20.57
C PHE A 192 0.16 -15.92 20.14
N GLN A 193 -1.09 -15.62 20.50
CA GLN A 193 -2.27 -16.39 20.08
C GLN A 193 -2.42 -16.47 18.56
N TYR A 194 -1.93 -15.46 17.82
CA TYR A 194 -1.96 -15.50 16.36
C TYR A 194 -0.93 -16.47 15.76
N PHE A 195 0.19 -16.71 16.45
CA PHE A 195 1.17 -17.72 16.07
C PHE A 195 0.78 -19.13 16.52
N ASP A 196 0.09 -19.24 17.65
CA ASP A 196 -0.38 -20.49 18.21
C ASP A 196 -1.54 -21.06 17.36
N LEU A 197 -1.21 -22.03 16.50
CA LEU A 197 -2.17 -22.60 15.55
C LEU A 197 -3.06 -23.69 16.16
N ASN A 198 -2.61 -24.35 17.23
CA ASN A 198 -3.32 -25.45 17.89
C ASN A 198 -3.96 -25.04 19.23
N ASN A 199 -3.71 -23.81 19.70
CA ASN A 199 -4.16 -23.23 20.96
C ASN A 199 -3.67 -24.01 22.20
N ASP A 200 -2.47 -24.59 22.15
CA ASP A 200 -1.89 -25.34 23.27
C ASP A 200 -1.05 -24.47 24.22
N THR A 201 -0.99 -23.16 23.99
CA THR A 201 -0.25 -22.14 24.77
C THR A 201 1.27 -22.19 24.65
N PHE A 202 1.80 -23.00 23.73
CA PHE A 202 3.22 -23.04 23.40
C PHE A 202 3.44 -22.76 21.92
N LEU A 203 4.61 -22.25 21.57
CA LEU A 203 5.05 -22.15 20.18
C LEU A 203 6.21 -23.10 19.94
N THR A 204 6.01 -24.02 19.00
CA THR A 204 7.03 -24.96 18.56
C THR A 204 7.60 -24.58 17.20
N MET A 205 8.79 -25.10 16.88
CA MET A 205 9.43 -24.89 15.57
C MET A 205 8.50 -25.29 14.41
N ASN A 206 7.78 -26.41 14.53
CA ASN A 206 6.88 -26.91 13.50
C ASN A 206 5.71 -25.95 13.25
N GLU A 207 5.14 -25.37 14.30
CA GLU A 207 4.07 -24.38 14.17
C GLU A 207 4.54 -23.10 13.51
N LEU A 208 5.74 -22.62 13.85
CA LEU A 208 6.31 -21.45 13.19
C LEU A 208 6.55 -21.69 11.69
N VAL A 209 7.02 -22.87 11.30
CA VAL A 209 7.16 -23.24 9.88
C VAL A 209 5.78 -23.29 9.20
N LYS A 210 4.81 -24.01 9.77
CA LYS A 210 3.43 -24.06 9.24
C LYS A 210 2.79 -22.67 9.15
N PHE A 211 3.07 -21.81 10.12
CA PHE A 211 2.60 -20.43 10.13
C PHE A 211 3.20 -19.65 8.96
N GLN A 212 4.52 -19.77 8.70
CA GLN A 212 5.16 -19.14 7.53
C GLN A 212 4.53 -19.62 6.20
N GLU A 213 4.29 -20.92 6.06
CA GLU A 213 3.62 -21.50 4.90
C GLU A 213 2.20 -20.96 4.72
N LYS A 214 1.42 -20.89 5.81
CA LYS A 214 0.08 -20.30 5.83
C LYS A 214 0.13 -18.84 5.38
N MET A 215 1.07 -18.05 5.90
CA MET A 215 1.23 -16.65 5.51
C MET A 215 1.62 -16.46 4.04
N LYS A 216 2.46 -17.35 3.51
CA LYS A 216 2.82 -17.40 2.08
C LYS A 216 1.61 -17.74 1.22
N LYS A 217 0.86 -18.78 1.58
CA LYS A 217 -0.32 -19.25 0.84
C LYS A 217 -1.45 -18.23 0.85
N ASP A 218 -1.76 -17.68 2.02
CA ASP A 218 -2.94 -16.84 2.22
C ASP A 218 -2.72 -15.42 1.72
N PHE A 219 -1.57 -14.83 2.05
CA PHE A 219 -1.29 -13.41 1.80
C PHE A 219 -0.13 -13.16 0.84
N GLY A 220 0.55 -14.20 0.35
CA GLY A 220 1.71 -14.06 -0.53
C GLY A 220 2.94 -13.52 0.20
N LYS A 221 2.98 -13.61 1.54
CA LYS A 221 4.09 -13.10 2.35
C LYS A 221 5.28 -14.04 2.21
N THR A 222 6.35 -13.53 1.62
CA THR A 222 7.65 -14.20 1.57
C THR A 222 8.67 -13.37 2.32
N TRP A 223 9.80 -13.98 2.66
CA TRP A 223 10.98 -13.25 3.05
C TRP A 223 11.36 -12.23 1.97
N SER A 224 11.96 -11.11 2.39
CA SER A 224 12.39 -10.07 1.46
C SER A 224 13.67 -10.51 0.76
N ASN A 225 14.58 -11.13 1.51
CA ASN A 225 15.65 -11.98 0.97
C ASN A 225 15.08 -13.39 0.71
N GLN A 226 15.13 -13.86 -0.53
CA GLN A 226 14.51 -15.14 -0.94
C GLN A 226 15.32 -16.36 -0.51
N ASP A 227 16.57 -16.14 -0.07
CA ASP A 227 17.51 -17.20 0.31
C ASP A 227 17.34 -17.64 1.78
N ILE A 228 16.48 -16.95 2.53
CA ILE A 228 16.15 -17.32 3.91
C ILE A 228 15.31 -18.61 3.93
N ASP A 229 15.91 -19.67 4.48
CA ASP A 229 15.22 -20.92 4.78
C ASP A 229 14.23 -20.76 5.95
N GLN A 230 13.01 -21.25 5.78
CA GLN A 230 11.93 -21.12 6.77
C GLN A 230 12.19 -21.90 8.06
N VAL A 231 12.86 -23.05 7.96
CA VAL A 231 13.22 -23.91 9.09
C VAL A 231 14.35 -23.25 9.89
N ILE A 232 15.37 -22.71 9.21
CA ILE A 232 16.47 -21.98 9.87
C ILE A 232 15.92 -20.75 10.59
N ALA A 233 15.06 -19.97 9.94
CA ALA A 233 14.40 -18.83 10.57
C ALA A 233 13.55 -19.22 11.78
N ALA A 234 12.79 -20.32 11.70
CA ALA A 234 12.00 -20.82 12.84
C ALA A 234 12.89 -21.28 14.00
N LYS A 235 13.99 -21.99 13.72
CA LYS A 235 14.96 -22.42 14.71
C LYS A 235 15.62 -21.24 15.42
N TYR A 236 16.04 -20.23 14.65
CA TYR A 236 16.58 -18.99 15.20
C TYR A 236 15.54 -18.27 16.07
N TYR A 237 14.28 -18.24 15.62
CA TYR A 237 13.18 -17.63 16.37
C TYR A 237 12.96 -18.30 17.72
N ILE A 238 12.89 -19.64 17.78
CA ILE A 238 12.82 -20.37 19.07
C ILE A 238 14.00 -19.95 19.95
N LYS A 239 15.23 -20.06 19.46
CA LYS A 239 16.43 -19.73 20.24
C LYS A 239 16.50 -18.27 20.72
N TYR A 240 15.84 -17.34 20.01
CA TYR A 240 15.77 -15.93 20.40
C TYR A 240 14.80 -15.69 21.55
N PHE A 241 13.73 -16.46 21.63
CA PHE A 241 12.62 -16.27 22.57
C PHE A 241 12.63 -17.23 23.76
N ASP A 242 13.11 -18.46 23.56
CA ASP A 242 13.23 -19.54 24.54
C ASP A 242 14.32 -19.21 25.56
N ALA A 243 13.89 -18.84 26.77
CA ALA A 243 14.76 -18.41 27.86
C ALA A 243 15.22 -19.57 28.73
N ASN A 244 14.39 -20.62 28.82
CA ASN A 244 14.62 -21.78 29.67
C ASN A 244 15.29 -22.97 28.93
N ASP A 245 15.52 -22.85 27.63
CA ASP A 245 16.11 -23.84 26.71
C ASP A 245 15.29 -25.14 26.58
N ASP A 246 13.96 -25.05 26.71
CA ASP A 246 13.02 -26.18 26.57
C ASP A 246 12.55 -26.45 25.13
N GLN A 247 13.07 -25.68 24.17
CA GLN A 247 12.78 -25.72 22.72
C GLN A 247 11.35 -25.33 22.35
N LYS A 248 10.62 -24.72 23.29
CA LYS A 248 9.29 -24.15 23.08
C LYS A 248 9.35 -22.70 23.55
N ILE A 249 8.32 -21.95 23.20
CA ILE A 249 8.15 -20.59 23.71
C ILE A 249 6.80 -20.54 24.38
N ASP A 250 6.78 -20.19 25.66
CA ASP A 250 5.54 -19.89 26.38
C ASP A 250 5.16 -18.40 26.28
N LEU A 251 3.97 -18.06 26.79
CA LEU A 251 3.49 -16.67 26.76
C LEU A 251 4.35 -15.71 27.60
N ASN A 252 4.93 -16.18 28.70
CA ASN A 252 5.72 -15.36 29.62
C ASN A 252 7.09 -15.03 29.01
N GLU A 253 7.78 -16.02 28.45
CA GLU A 253 9.02 -15.85 27.69
C GLU A 253 8.81 -14.91 26.51
N PHE A 254 7.78 -15.17 25.72
CA PHE A 254 7.43 -14.31 24.59
C PHE A 254 7.20 -12.86 25.03
N ARG A 255 6.50 -12.67 26.17
CA ARG A 255 6.26 -11.35 26.75
C ARG A 255 7.52 -10.70 27.29
N ALA A 256 8.37 -11.43 27.99
CA ALA A 256 9.60 -10.92 28.60
C ALA A 256 10.54 -10.40 27.50
N VAL A 257 10.79 -11.23 26.48
CA VAL A 257 11.66 -10.89 25.34
C VAL A 257 11.10 -9.71 24.54
N THR A 258 9.81 -9.77 24.17
CA THR A 258 9.17 -8.68 23.41
C THR A 258 9.21 -7.37 24.19
N SER A 259 8.94 -7.41 25.50
CA SER A 259 8.94 -6.21 26.35
C SER A 259 10.33 -5.63 26.53
N ARG A 260 11.35 -6.48 26.69
CA ARG A 260 12.77 -6.07 26.70
C ARG A 260 13.12 -5.33 25.42
N ASP A 261 12.84 -5.94 24.27
CA ASP A 261 13.16 -5.35 22.97
C ASP A 261 12.42 -4.04 22.74
N MET A 262 11.13 -3.96 23.12
CA MET A 262 10.36 -2.72 23.05
C MET A 262 10.97 -1.60 23.90
N LYS A 263 11.50 -1.91 25.08
CA LYS A 263 12.23 -0.93 25.90
C LYS A 263 13.53 -0.49 25.22
N THR A 264 14.30 -1.42 24.65
CA THR A 264 15.54 -1.12 23.92
C THR A 264 15.30 -0.23 22.70
N MET A 265 14.29 -0.57 21.88
CA MET A 265 13.90 0.23 20.71
C MET A 265 13.43 1.64 21.12
N ALA A 266 12.72 1.77 22.25
CA ALA A 266 12.31 3.07 22.77
C ALA A 266 13.50 3.90 23.24
N ALA A 267 14.50 3.28 23.89
CA ALA A 267 15.72 3.96 24.32
C ALA A 267 16.56 4.47 23.13
N LYS A 268 16.69 3.66 22.07
CA LYS A 268 17.39 4.03 20.83
C LYS A 268 16.62 5.01 19.94
N SER A 269 15.36 5.33 20.27
CA SER A 269 14.50 6.13 19.39
C SER A 269 14.94 7.59 19.20
N ASN A 270 15.81 8.10 20.08
CA ASN A 270 16.37 9.44 20.02
C ASN A 270 17.57 9.58 19.07
N GLU A 271 18.09 8.47 18.52
CA GLU A 271 19.17 8.47 17.54
C GLU A 271 18.64 8.69 16.12
N THR A 272 19.49 9.16 15.21
CA THR A 272 19.13 9.30 13.80
C THR A 272 18.85 7.92 13.20
N LYS A 273 17.58 7.65 12.94
CA LYS A 273 17.11 6.37 12.45
C LYS A 273 17.56 6.11 11.00
N PRO A 274 18.21 4.97 10.71
CA PRO A 274 18.61 4.63 9.35
C PRO A 274 17.38 4.43 8.45
N LYS A 275 17.57 4.53 7.14
CA LYS A 275 16.51 4.21 6.18
C LYS A 275 16.27 2.71 6.20
N GLY A 276 15.03 2.29 6.48
CA GLY A 276 14.68 0.88 6.51
C GLY A 276 13.20 0.67 6.79
N ARG A 277 12.83 -0.60 6.96
CA ARG A 277 11.46 -0.98 7.31
C ARG A 277 11.34 -1.11 8.82
N LEU A 278 10.30 -0.51 9.41
CA LEU A 278 10.00 -0.71 10.83
C LEU A 278 9.86 -2.20 11.16
N ARG A 279 10.41 -2.62 12.30
CA ARG A 279 10.27 -4.00 12.80
C ARG A 279 8.82 -4.44 12.86
N ASP A 280 8.53 -5.60 12.28
CA ASP A 280 7.19 -6.21 12.27
C ASP A 280 7.03 -7.16 13.46
N PRO A 281 5.86 -7.19 14.13
CA PRO A 281 5.56 -8.11 15.24
C PRO A 281 5.41 -9.59 14.83
N GLY A 282 5.82 -9.93 13.60
CA GLY A 282 5.75 -11.26 13.00
C GLY A 282 7.02 -12.08 13.24
N ILE A 283 7.19 -13.18 12.52
CA ILE A 283 8.45 -13.96 12.53
C ILE A 283 9.65 -13.10 12.07
N ALA A 284 9.40 -12.09 11.24
CA ALA A 284 10.40 -11.09 10.84
C ALA A 284 10.92 -10.20 11.99
N TRP A 285 10.46 -10.39 13.23
CA TRP A 285 11.03 -9.74 14.42
C TRP A 285 12.54 -9.97 14.54
N ILE A 286 13.00 -11.16 14.15
CA ILE A 286 14.41 -11.60 14.24
C ILE A 286 15.33 -10.97 13.18
N LEU A 287 14.79 -10.20 12.23
CA LEU A 287 15.59 -9.59 11.16
C LEU A 287 16.25 -8.27 11.56
N ASP A 288 15.85 -7.70 12.70
CA ASP A 288 16.47 -6.51 13.26
C ASP A 288 17.45 -7.00 14.34
N PHE A 289 18.69 -7.19 13.91
CA PHE A 289 19.73 -7.85 14.70
C PHE A 289 20.33 -6.90 15.74
N ASN A 290 20.30 -5.59 15.46
CA ASN A 290 20.85 -4.56 16.34
C ASN A 290 19.84 -4.04 17.40
N ASN A 291 18.57 -4.44 17.32
CA ASN A 291 17.49 -4.07 18.24
C ASN A 291 17.17 -2.56 18.29
N ASP A 292 17.29 -1.88 17.15
CA ASP A 292 16.98 -0.44 17.01
C ASP A 292 15.53 -0.15 16.54
N GLY A 293 14.80 -1.18 16.13
CA GLY A 293 13.41 -1.11 15.67
C GLY A 293 13.24 -0.91 14.17
N ILE A 294 14.33 -0.92 13.40
CA ILE A 294 14.35 -0.76 11.95
C ILE A 294 15.18 -1.89 11.34
N VAL A 295 14.55 -2.65 10.45
CA VAL A 295 15.25 -3.59 9.59
C VAL A 295 15.82 -2.81 8.40
N THR A 296 17.14 -2.69 8.34
CA THR A 296 17.81 -2.05 7.19
C THR A 296 17.91 -3.00 5.99
N ILE A 297 18.34 -2.47 4.85
CA ILE A 297 18.57 -3.30 3.65
C ILE A 297 19.75 -4.24 3.89
N GLU A 298 20.81 -3.75 4.54
CA GLU A 298 22.01 -4.50 4.89
C GLU A 298 21.67 -5.68 5.81
N GLU A 299 20.93 -5.44 6.89
CA GLU A 299 20.48 -6.50 7.79
C GLU A 299 19.66 -7.57 7.06
N ASN A 300 18.78 -7.15 6.14
CA ASN A 300 17.98 -8.08 5.38
C ASN A 300 18.81 -8.88 4.35
N ASN A 301 19.85 -8.27 3.77
CA ASN A 301 20.74 -8.95 2.82
C ASN A 301 21.66 -9.96 3.50
N GLU A 302 22.10 -9.70 4.74
CA GLU A 302 22.95 -10.60 5.52
C GLU A 302 22.17 -11.65 6.33
N ALA A 303 20.83 -11.63 6.23
CA ALA A 303 19.96 -12.42 7.10
C ALA A 303 20.14 -13.94 6.93
N ASP A 304 20.37 -14.43 5.71
CA ASP A 304 20.56 -15.85 5.43
C ASP A 304 21.82 -16.43 6.09
N GLU A 305 22.90 -15.65 6.18
CA GLU A 305 24.12 -16.03 6.92
C GLU A 305 23.91 -15.86 8.43
N LYS A 306 23.40 -14.70 8.88
CA LYS A 306 23.21 -14.41 10.31
C LYS A 306 22.26 -15.37 11.00
N LEU A 307 21.21 -15.84 10.32
CA LEU A 307 20.23 -16.77 10.89
C LEU A 307 20.79 -18.20 11.06
N GLN A 308 21.90 -18.55 10.41
CA GLN A 308 22.58 -19.84 10.63
C GLN A 308 23.33 -19.88 11.97
N HIS A 309 23.73 -18.71 12.46
CA HIS A 309 24.44 -18.56 13.72
C HIS A 309 23.48 -18.37 14.90
N THR A 310 24.03 -18.42 16.11
CA THR A 310 23.25 -18.17 17.33
C THR A 310 22.90 -16.70 17.47
N PRO A 311 21.70 -16.37 18.00
CA PRO A 311 21.32 -14.99 18.20
C PRO A 311 22.33 -14.20 19.02
N THR A 312 22.67 -13.00 18.56
CA THR A 312 23.58 -12.08 19.26
C THR A 312 22.99 -11.65 20.61
N ILE A 313 21.66 -11.54 20.68
CA ILE A 313 20.93 -11.17 21.89
C ILE A 313 20.18 -12.41 22.37
N LEU A 314 20.67 -13.01 23.45
CA LEU A 314 20.02 -14.18 24.05
C LEU A 314 18.94 -13.74 25.07
N PRO A 315 17.87 -14.53 25.22
CA PRO A 315 16.83 -14.32 26.23
C PRO A 315 17.33 -14.77 27.61
N LYS A 316 18.34 -14.09 28.17
CA LYS A 316 18.78 -14.37 29.54
C LYS A 316 17.94 -13.56 30.52
N PHE A 317 17.02 -14.24 31.21
CA PHE A 317 16.29 -13.69 32.34
C PHE A 317 16.65 -14.49 33.60
N THR A 318 16.63 -13.83 34.75
CA THR A 318 16.76 -14.54 36.03
C THR A 318 15.51 -15.39 36.24
N LYS A 319 15.64 -16.57 36.86
CA LYS A 319 14.50 -17.48 37.12
C LYS A 319 13.39 -16.83 37.94
N ASP A 320 13.70 -15.78 38.69
CA ASP A 320 12.74 -15.03 39.50
C ASP A 320 11.92 -14.00 38.68
N GLU A 321 12.29 -13.76 37.41
CA GLU A 321 11.65 -12.79 36.50
C GLU A 321 10.73 -13.41 35.43
N LEU A 322 10.64 -14.75 35.35
CA LEU A 322 9.83 -15.52 34.37
C LEU A 322 8.56 -16.11 34.99
#